data_AF-A0A496VNQ8-F1
#
_entry.id   AF-A0A496VNQ8-F1
#
_cell.length_a   1.000
_cell.length_b   1.000
_cell.length_c   1.000
_cell.angle_alpha   90.00
_cell.angle_beta   90.00
_cell.angle_gamma   90.00
#
_symmetry.space_group_name_H-M   'P 1'
#
loop_
_entity.id
_entity.type
_entity.pdbx_description
1 polymer ?
#
loop_
_entity_poly.entity_id
_entity_poly.type
_entity_poly.pdbx_seq_one_letter_code
_entity_poly.pdbx_strand_id
1 'polypeptide(L)'
;MFFILFINHDIITELMRRNRDIQIIFFKKCCAQFFSSKHLGVKLKRLQIFMTLYQIIISFVFIFAMSIGAASDESSTSLFAIGKYAQSKTNEYTNNLKLSKILTIPGADELEITITGSIEKCCQSDKVTHKCCDYLTIFDHNNHEIGKYSGNINKKFTVPGASIRVTFKSDNRTTDKGVLVSISERLPASVFNEIKTQLLETTENILKQGTKEAYLKIGENLQLFKTLHAKITKTQNIDSIINEVTAALISIARTYREIATMDAKIIAVHQIQFEIYAGLKNKTLYNISKLEKKKQVYLSKLDEVQTQLTRIENTLEKQKAQFSIDGYKNIVQSLYAQQVIWTKFYEVQENLETKLHSHSQKIELLLHILNINSQIYEQSANVALLRKSTVLTLNNLTNSTGFKKIIADIRVSETEIKQWLEQIEQTELMVNG
;
A
#
# COMPACT_ATOMS: atom_id res chain seq x y z
N MET A 1 44.57 -22.88 9.50
CA MET A 1 43.50 -23.76 9.00
C MET A 1 42.80 -24.37 10.20
N PHE A 2 41.78 -23.67 10.73
CA PHE A 2 40.82 -24.02 11.80
C PHE A 2 40.33 -22.68 12.34
N PHE A 3 39.29 -22.05 11.76
CA PHE A 3 38.56 -20.93 12.39
C PHE A 3 37.27 -20.49 11.67
N ILE A 4 36.72 -21.27 10.73
CA ILE A 4 35.45 -20.95 10.06
C ILE A 4 34.48 -22.11 10.27
N LEU A 5 33.91 -22.20 11.47
CA LEU A 5 32.72 -23.04 11.73
C LEU A 5 31.89 -22.60 12.95
N PHE A 6 32.16 -21.43 13.57
CA PHE A 6 31.47 -21.02 14.80
C PHE A 6 30.45 -19.89 14.66
N ILE A 7 30.27 -19.27 13.48
CA ILE A 7 29.40 -18.08 13.38
C ILE A 7 27.90 -18.41 13.15
N ASN A 8 27.51 -19.65 12.85
CA ASN A 8 26.10 -19.97 12.57
C ASN A 8 25.31 -20.59 13.74
N HIS A 9 25.95 -21.01 14.83
CA HIS A 9 25.20 -21.58 15.96
C HIS A 9 24.59 -20.49 16.86
N ASP A 10 25.31 -19.39 17.12
CA ASP A 10 24.85 -18.36 18.06
C ASP A 10 23.72 -17.51 17.51
N ILE A 11 23.70 -17.21 16.20
CA ILE A 11 22.61 -16.45 15.57
C ILE A 11 21.33 -17.30 15.52
N ILE A 12 21.44 -18.59 15.19
CA ILE A 12 20.30 -19.51 15.18
C ILE A 12 19.78 -19.73 16.60
N THR A 13 20.68 -19.86 17.59
CA THR A 13 20.32 -20.03 19.00
C THR A 13 19.64 -18.77 19.55
N GLU A 14 20.12 -17.59 19.18
CA GLU A 14 19.54 -16.30 19.60
C GLU A 14 18.19 -16.02 18.91
N LEU A 15 18.03 -16.39 17.63
CA LEU A 15 16.74 -16.35 16.93
C LEU A 15 15.74 -17.34 17.55
N MET A 16 16.18 -18.56 17.88
CA MET A 16 15.34 -19.56 18.56
C MET A 16 14.99 -19.14 19.99
N ARG A 17 15.90 -18.46 20.70
CA ARG A 17 15.67 -17.90 22.05
C ARG A 17 14.68 -16.74 22.02
N ARG A 18 14.85 -15.78 21.09
CA ARG A 18 13.90 -14.66 20.92
C ARG A 18 12.52 -15.13 20.47
N ASN A 19 12.45 -16.15 19.60
CA ASN A 19 11.18 -16.75 19.22
C ASN A 19 10.52 -17.46 20.42
N ARG A 20 11.29 -18.17 21.26
CA ARG A 20 10.80 -18.78 22.50
C ARG A 20 10.27 -17.73 23.48
N ASP A 21 10.97 -16.61 23.65
CA ASP A 21 10.55 -15.53 24.57
C ASP A 21 9.29 -14.82 24.06
N ILE A 22 9.17 -14.59 22.74
CA ILE A 22 7.95 -14.07 22.11
C ILE A 22 6.78 -15.05 22.29
N GLN A 23 7.01 -16.35 22.10
CA GLN A 23 6.00 -17.38 22.32
C GLN A 23 5.55 -17.45 23.79
N ILE A 24 6.46 -17.30 24.76
CA ILE A 24 6.14 -17.28 26.19
C ILE A 24 5.33 -16.04 26.57
N ILE A 25 5.70 -14.86 26.05
CA ILE A 25 4.98 -13.59 26.31
C ILE A 25 3.58 -13.65 25.68
N PHE A 26 3.47 -14.18 24.46
CA PHE A 26 2.20 -14.38 23.77
C PHE A 26 1.30 -15.38 24.53
N PHE A 27 1.85 -16.52 24.93
CA PHE A 27 1.13 -17.53 25.71
C PHE A 27 0.65 -16.98 27.06
N LYS A 28 1.47 -16.18 27.76
CA LYS A 28 1.07 -15.52 29.01
C LYS A 28 -0.04 -14.49 28.83
N LYS A 29 0.02 -13.64 27.79
CA LYS A 29 -1.04 -12.65 27.50
C LYS A 29 -2.34 -13.34 27.07
N CYS A 30 -2.27 -14.38 26.26
CA CYS A 30 -3.44 -15.14 25.82
C CYS A 30 -4.09 -15.93 26.96
N CYS A 31 -3.29 -16.56 27.84
CA CYS A 31 -3.81 -17.22 29.05
C CYS A 31 -4.53 -16.22 29.96
N ALA A 32 -3.98 -15.03 30.19
CA ALA A 32 -4.63 -13.99 30.99
C ALA A 32 -5.99 -13.55 30.40
N GLN A 33 -6.09 -13.46 29.07
CA GLN A 33 -7.34 -13.11 28.38
C GLN A 33 -8.38 -14.25 28.37
N PHE A 34 -7.91 -15.51 28.38
CA PHE A 34 -8.77 -16.72 28.39
C PHE A 34 -9.50 -16.92 29.74
N PHE A 35 -8.89 -16.51 30.85
CA PHE A 35 -9.49 -16.63 32.18
C PHE A 35 -10.54 -15.55 32.52
N SER A 36 -10.72 -14.52 31.69
CA SER A 36 -11.64 -13.40 31.96
C SER A 36 -13.10 -13.64 31.53
N SER A 37 -13.40 -14.65 30.69
CA SER A 37 -14.75 -14.89 30.17
C SER A 37 -15.57 -15.89 31.01
N LYS A 38 -16.85 -15.58 31.29
CA LYS A 38 -17.77 -16.45 32.06
C LYS A 38 -18.49 -17.54 31.25
N HIS A 39 -18.44 -17.52 29.91
CA HIS A 39 -19.20 -18.47 29.08
C HIS A 39 -18.31 -19.58 28.47
N LEU A 40 -18.51 -20.81 28.95
CA LEU A 40 -17.72 -22.00 28.59
C LEU A 40 -17.82 -22.37 27.09
N GLY A 41 -18.97 -22.16 26.44
CA GLY A 41 -19.16 -22.45 25.02
C GLY A 41 -18.38 -21.51 24.08
N VAL A 42 -18.16 -20.26 24.48
CA VAL A 42 -17.33 -19.29 23.73
C VAL A 42 -15.84 -19.63 23.89
N LYS A 43 -15.43 -20.21 25.03
CA LYS A 43 -14.05 -20.66 25.27
C LYS A 43 -13.62 -21.79 24.35
N LEU A 44 -14.47 -22.80 24.15
CA LEU A 44 -14.16 -23.95 23.28
C LEU A 44 -13.99 -23.54 21.81
N LYS A 45 -14.88 -22.69 21.28
CA LYS A 45 -14.75 -22.18 19.90
C LYS A 45 -13.48 -21.32 19.71
N ARG A 46 -13.13 -20.47 20.68
CA ARG A 46 -11.91 -19.66 20.61
C ARG A 46 -10.63 -20.50 20.74
N LEU A 47 -10.64 -21.53 21.58
CA LEU A 47 -9.50 -22.45 21.75
C LEU A 47 -9.26 -23.27 20.47
N GLN A 48 -10.33 -23.72 19.81
CA GLN A 48 -10.23 -24.47 18.56
C GLN A 48 -9.66 -23.60 17.43
N ILE A 49 -10.14 -22.36 17.27
CA ILE A 49 -9.58 -21.39 16.31
C ILE A 49 -8.08 -21.14 16.59
N PHE A 50 -7.71 -20.97 17.87
CA PHE A 50 -6.32 -20.70 18.26
C PHE A 50 -5.38 -21.87 17.97
N MET A 51 -5.82 -23.11 18.22
CA MET A 51 -5.04 -24.32 17.91
C MET A 51 -4.84 -24.48 16.39
N THR A 52 -5.84 -24.13 15.58
CA THR A 52 -5.72 -24.14 14.11
C THR A 52 -4.74 -23.08 13.61
N LEU A 53 -4.81 -21.84 14.11
CA LEU A 53 -3.86 -20.78 13.76
C LEU A 53 -2.42 -21.16 14.18
N TYR A 54 -2.22 -21.65 15.40
CA TYR A 54 -0.88 -22.05 15.87
C TYR A 54 -0.25 -23.16 15.01
N GLN A 55 -1.03 -24.14 14.56
CA GLN A 55 -0.56 -25.15 13.61
C GLN A 55 -0.20 -24.55 12.24
N ILE A 56 -0.97 -23.56 11.76
CA ILE A 56 -0.66 -22.86 10.51
C ILE A 56 0.67 -22.09 10.64
N ILE A 57 0.90 -21.35 11.73
CA ILE A 57 2.16 -20.62 11.96
C ILE A 57 3.36 -21.57 11.96
N ILE A 58 3.27 -22.68 12.70
CA ILE A 58 4.37 -23.65 12.77
C ILE A 58 4.67 -24.23 11.40
N SER A 59 3.64 -24.59 10.62
CA SER A 59 3.81 -25.07 9.25
C SER A 59 4.43 -24.00 8.35
N PHE A 60 4.06 -22.72 8.48
CA PHE A 60 4.68 -21.62 7.71
C PHE A 60 6.17 -21.46 8.01
N VAL A 61 6.57 -21.52 9.29
CA VAL A 61 7.98 -21.41 9.71
C VAL A 61 8.81 -22.60 9.20
N PHE A 62 8.24 -23.82 9.23
CA PHE A 62 8.92 -25.02 8.73
C PHE A 62 9.03 -25.08 7.20
N ILE A 63 8.00 -24.63 6.47
CA ILE A 63 8.01 -24.59 5.00
C ILE A 63 9.09 -23.61 4.51
N PHE A 64 9.21 -22.44 5.15
CA PHE A 64 10.22 -21.44 4.76
C PHE A 64 11.66 -21.95 4.92
N ALA A 65 11.90 -22.82 5.90
CA ALA A 65 13.20 -23.44 6.13
C ALA A 65 13.51 -24.59 5.14
N MET A 66 12.48 -25.27 4.59
CA MET A 66 12.68 -26.42 3.70
C MET A 66 12.76 -26.08 2.20
N SER A 67 12.32 -24.89 1.77
CA SER A 67 12.45 -24.43 0.37
C SER A 67 13.89 -24.14 -0.09
N ILE A 68 14.91 -24.40 0.75
CA ILE A 68 16.33 -24.19 0.41
C ILE A 68 16.98 -25.47 -0.18
N GLY A 69 16.27 -26.60 -0.25
CA GLY A 69 16.87 -27.91 -0.59
C GLY A 69 16.30 -28.63 -1.81
N ALA A 70 16.33 -28.03 -3.00
CA ALA A 70 16.21 -28.79 -4.26
C ALA A 70 17.29 -28.30 -5.22
N ALA A 71 18.39 -29.06 -5.29
CA ALA A 71 19.55 -28.76 -6.10
C ALA A 71 19.22 -28.87 -7.60
N SER A 72 18.87 -27.74 -8.23
CA SER A 72 19.27 -27.46 -9.60
C SER A 72 20.62 -26.78 -9.53
N ASP A 73 21.65 -27.37 -10.15
CA ASP A 73 23.06 -26.93 -10.12
C ASP A 73 23.33 -25.57 -10.82
N GLU A 74 22.28 -24.78 -11.07
CA GLU A 74 22.42 -23.39 -11.47
C GLU A 74 22.76 -22.56 -10.24
N SER A 75 24.05 -22.30 -10.04
CA SER A 75 24.55 -21.39 -9.01
C SER A 75 23.85 -20.03 -9.13
N SER A 76 22.84 -19.80 -8.29
CA SER A 76 22.12 -18.53 -8.22
C SER A 76 23.10 -17.43 -7.83
N THR A 77 23.46 -16.56 -8.76
CA THR A 77 24.30 -15.40 -8.50
C THR A 77 23.41 -14.25 -8.01
N SER A 78 23.23 -14.12 -6.69
CA SER A 78 22.40 -13.06 -6.10
C SER A 78 23.16 -11.78 -5.72
N LEU A 79 24.49 -11.77 -5.90
CA LEU A 79 25.37 -10.71 -5.42
C LEU A 79 26.35 -10.22 -6.49
N PHE A 80 26.48 -8.91 -6.62
CA PHE A 80 27.58 -8.22 -7.29
C PHE A 80 28.23 -7.25 -6.31
N ALA A 81 29.54 -7.35 -6.16
CA ALA A 81 30.30 -6.55 -5.21
C ALA A 81 31.57 -6.03 -5.87
N ILE A 82 31.97 -4.81 -5.52
CA ILE A 82 33.26 -4.21 -5.92
C ILE A 82 33.93 -3.51 -4.72
N GLY A 83 35.24 -3.27 -4.82
CA GLY A 83 36.01 -2.57 -3.78
C GLY A 83 35.97 -3.31 -2.44
N LYS A 84 35.70 -2.58 -1.36
CA LYS A 84 35.65 -3.14 0.01
C LYS A 84 34.63 -4.28 0.17
N TYR A 85 33.62 -4.35 -0.69
CA TYR A 85 32.57 -5.37 -0.64
C TYR A 85 32.99 -6.67 -1.33
N ALA A 86 33.99 -6.64 -2.22
CA ALA A 86 34.48 -7.81 -2.96
C ALA A 86 35.76 -8.39 -2.36
N GLN A 87 36.65 -7.55 -1.84
CA GLN A 87 37.95 -7.95 -1.30
C GLN A 87 38.18 -7.28 0.06
N SER A 88 38.35 -8.07 1.11
CA SER A 88 38.52 -7.55 2.49
C SER A 88 39.83 -6.80 2.72
N LYS A 89 40.80 -6.93 1.81
CA LYS A 89 42.16 -6.36 1.98
C LYS A 89 42.32 -4.96 1.37
N THR A 90 41.45 -4.58 0.43
CA THR A 90 41.52 -3.29 -0.27
C THR A 90 40.24 -2.51 0.00
N ASN A 91 40.37 -1.29 0.53
CA ASN A 91 39.21 -0.46 0.83
C ASN A 91 38.53 0.12 -0.40
N GLU A 92 39.14 0.03 -1.59
CA GLU A 92 38.70 0.66 -2.84
C GLU A 92 38.80 -0.32 -4.02
N TYR A 93 38.10 -0.03 -5.12
CA TYR A 93 38.24 -0.78 -6.39
C TYR A 93 39.38 -0.21 -7.25
N THR A 94 39.79 -0.92 -8.31
CA THR A 94 40.88 -0.47 -9.19
C THR A 94 40.40 0.46 -10.31
N ASN A 95 41.29 1.36 -10.75
CA ASN A 95 41.12 2.14 -11.97
C ASN A 95 40.98 1.25 -13.21
N ASN A 96 40.27 1.74 -14.23
CA ASN A 96 39.99 1.12 -15.52
C ASN A 96 39.27 -0.24 -15.44
N LEU A 97 38.61 -0.51 -14.32
CA LEU A 97 37.89 -1.75 -14.06
C LEU A 97 36.61 -1.77 -14.91
N LYS A 98 36.42 -2.87 -15.65
CA LYS A 98 35.20 -3.14 -16.40
C LYS A 98 34.66 -4.48 -15.97
N LEU A 99 33.49 -4.46 -15.34
CA LEU A 99 32.81 -5.67 -14.89
C LEU A 99 31.40 -5.70 -15.46
N SER A 100 30.96 -6.91 -15.80
CA SER A 100 29.59 -7.20 -16.19
C SER A 100 29.21 -8.53 -15.56
N LYS A 101 28.09 -8.56 -14.84
CA LYS A 101 27.59 -9.78 -14.19
C LYS A 101 26.09 -9.86 -14.34
N ILE A 102 25.60 -11.05 -14.66
CA ILE A 102 24.18 -11.36 -14.60
C ILE A 102 23.88 -11.88 -13.20
N LEU A 103 22.90 -11.26 -12.55
CA LEU A 103 22.37 -11.73 -11.27
C LEU A 103 21.01 -12.38 -11.54
N THR A 104 20.80 -13.59 -11.04
CA THR A 104 19.60 -14.39 -11.33
C THR A 104 19.10 -15.13 -10.08
N ILE A 105 17.78 -15.15 -9.91
CA ILE A 105 17.07 -16.07 -9.00
C ILE A 105 16.09 -16.88 -9.85
N PRO A 106 16.43 -18.14 -10.20
CA PRO A 106 15.59 -18.96 -11.06
C PRO A 106 14.16 -19.07 -10.54
N GLY A 107 13.18 -18.87 -11.43
CA GLY A 107 11.76 -18.94 -11.09
C GLY A 107 11.18 -17.71 -10.38
N ALA A 108 11.98 -16.69 -10.06
CA ALA A 108 11.46 -15.43 -9.55
C ALA A 108 10.72 -14.67 -10.65
N ASP A 109 9.52 -14.20 -10.35
CA ASP A 109 8.74 -13.39 -11.30
C ASP A 109 9.17 -11.91 -11.27
N GLU A 110 9.69 -11.46 -10.14
CA GLU A 110 10.16 -10.11 -9.92
C GLU A 110 11.28 -10.12 -8.87
N LEU A 111 12.28 -9.27 -9.08
CA LEU A 111 13.40 -9.09 -8.18
C LEU A 111 13.26 -7.79 -7.40
N GLU A 112 13.56 -7.85 -6.12
CA GLU A 112 13.87 -6.68 -5.30
C GLU A 112 15.38 -6.45 -5.31
N ILE A 113 15.80 -5.28 -5.75
CA ILE A 113 17.20 -4.89 -5.93
C ILE A 113 17.56 -3.90 -4.84
N THR A 114 18.67 -4.16 -4.15
CA THR A 114 19.26 -3.24 -3.18
C THR A 114 20.67 -2.87 -3.63
N ILE A 115 20.95 -1.57 -3.71
CA ILE A 115 22.26 -1.02 -4.08
C ILE A 115 22.73 -0.14 -2.92
N THR A 116 23.88 -0.49 -2.34
CA THR A 116 24.49 0.27 -1.25
C THR A 116 25.99 0.46 -1.46
N GLY A 117 26.49 1.67 -1.23
CA GLY A 117 27.94 1.94 -1.30
C GLY A 117 28.25 3.31 -1.89
N SER A 118 29.50 3.51 -2.31
CA SER A 118 29.95 4.75 -2.93
C SER A 118 30.95 4.45 -4.04
N ILE A 119 30.76 5.09 -5.19
CA ILE A 119 31.70 5.11 -6.31
C ILE A 119 32.01 6.57 -6.65
N GLU A 120 33.07 6.84 -7.42
CA GLU A 120 33.41 8.20 -7.82
C GLU A 120 32.18 8.94 -8.38
N LYS A 121 31.90 10.12 -7.84
CA LYS A 121 30.74 10.93 -8.24
C LYS A 121 31.04 11.63 -9.57
N CYS A 122 30.11 11.56 -10.52
CA CYS A 122 30.20 12.36 -11.73
C CYS A 122 30.25 13.86 -11.46
N CYS A 123 31.31 14.51 -11.94
CA CYS A 123 31.40 15.96 -12.00
C CYS A 123 30.31 16.50 -12.93
N GLN A 124 29.44 17.35 -12.41
CA GLN A 124 28.37 18.01 -13.19
C GLN A 124 28.90 19.13 -14.10
N SER A 125 30.20 19.40 -14.14
CA SER A 125 30.70 20.74 -14.50
C SER A 125 31.09 21.01 -15.94
N ASP A 126 31.23 20.04 -16.84
CA ASP A 126 31.64 20.38 -18.22
C ASP A 126 30.81 19.67 -19.29
N LYS A 127 29.93 20.45 -19.95
CA LYS A 127 29.16 20.04 -21.14
C LYS A 127 30.04 19.57 -22.31
N VAL A 128 31.36 19.74 -22.22
CA VAL A 128 32.32 19.54 -23.31
C VAL A 128 33.08 18.20 -23.19
N THR A 129 33.21 17.62 -21.99
CA THR A 129 33.99 16.39 -21.77
C THR A 129 33.30 15.47 -20.75
N HIS A 130 32.26 14.75 -21.20
CA HIS A 130 31.48 13.76 -20.44
C HIS A 130 32.30 12.50 -20.01
N LYS A 131 33.56 12.65 -19.57
CA LYS A 131 34.56 11.58 -19.54
C LYS A 131 35.15 11.23 -18.16
N CYS A 132 34.70 11.84 -17.07
CA CYS A 132 35.40 11.77 -15.77
C CYS A 132 34.54 11.22 -14.63
N CYS A 133 33.97 10.03 -14.81
CA CYS A 133 33.45 9.30 -13.66
C CYS A 133 33.16 7.83 -13.90
N ASP A 134 33.18 7.13 -12.77
CA ASP A 134 32.73 5.78 -12.62
C ASP A 134 31.20 5.68 -12.61
N TYR A 135 30.67 4.60 -13.18
CA TYR A 135 29.23 4.36 -13.15
C TYR A 135 28.88 2.89 -12.99
N LEU A 136 27.79 2.68 -12.26
CA LEU A 136 27.07 1.43 -12.15
C LEU A 136 25.80 1.54 -12.99
N THR A 137 25.61 0.65 -13.95
CA THR A 137 24.37 0.56 -14.75
C THR A 137 23.67 -0.77 -14.49
N ILE A 138 22.36 -0.70 -14.28
CA ILE A 138 21.48 -1.86 -14.10
C ILE A 138 20.60 -1.98 -15.34
N PHE A 139 20.56 -3.17 -15.92
CA PHE A 139 19.69 -3.51 -17.04
C PHE A 139 18.71 -4.60 -16.64
N ASP A 140 17.49 -4.55 -17.19
CA ASP A 140 16.55 -5.66 -17.10
C ASP A 140 16.96 -6.85 -17.99
N HIS A 141 16.13 -7.90 -17.98
CA HIS A 141 16.34 -9.09 -18.80
C HIS A 141 16.25 -8.84 -20.32
N ASN A 142 15.65 -7.72 -20.74
CA ASN A 142 15.54 -7.29 -22.14
C ASN A 142 16.67 -6.32 -22.55
N ASN A 143 17.67 -6.11 -21.69
CA ASN A 143 18.74 -5.13 -21.86
C ASN A 143 18.27 -3.66 -21.89
N HIS A 144 17.09 -3.34 -21.37
CA HIS A 144 16.72 -1.95 -21.12
C HIS A 144 17.41 -1.42 -19.87
N GLU A 145 17.97 -0.21 -19.95
CA GLU A 145 18.60 0.46 -18.82
C GLU A 145 17.53 0.87 -17.80
N ILE A 146 17.59 0.29 -16.60
CA ILE A 146 16.72 0.63 -15.47
C ILE A 146 17.26 1.83 -14.70
N GLY A 147 18.60 1.92 -14.61
CA GLY A 147 19.22 3.05 -13.95
C GLY A 147 20.74 3.05 -14.05
N LYS A 148 21.28 4.27 -14.00
CA LYS A 148 22.72 4.56 -13.98
C LYS A 148 23.06 5.43 -12.79
N TYR A 149 24.01 4.96 -11.98
CA TYR A 149 24.32 5.51 -10.66
C TYR A 149 25.80 5.89 -10.56
N SER A 150 26.09 6.94 -9.77
CA SER A 150 27.43 7.38 -9.38
C SER A 150 27.38 8.07 -8.01
N GLY A 151 28.53 8.28 -7.36
CA GLY A 151 28.59 8.86 -6.02
C GLY A 151 28.12 7.91 -4.92
N ASN A 152 27.55 8.48 -3.86
CA ASN A 152 26.93 7.71 -2.77
C ASN A 152 25.57 7.14 -3.22
N ILE A 153 25.42 5.82 -3.15
CA ILE A 153 24.25 5.09 -3.64
C ILE A 153 23.61 4.36 -2.46
N ASN A 154 22.34 4.66 -2.21
CA ASN A 154 21.45 3.90 -1.33
C ASN A 154 20.08 3.81 -2.02
N LYS A 155 19.87 2.74 -2.77
CA LYS A 155 18.68 2.57 -3.61
C LYS A 155 18.07 1.20 -3.39
N LYS A 156 16.74 1.18 -3.39
CA LYS A 156 15.92 -0.02 -3.35
C LYS A 156 14.80 0.14 -4.36
N PHE A 157 14.64 -0.82 -5.27
CA PHE A 157 13.60 -0.81 -6.30
C PHE A 157 13.34 -2.23 -6.80
N THR A 158 12.31 -2.43 -7.62
CA THR A 158 11.96 -3.74 -8.16
C THR A 158 12.12 -3.78 -9.67
N VAL A 159 12.40 -4.96 -10.22
CA VAL A 159 12.52 -5.20 -11.66
C VAL A 159 11.78 -6.49 -12.03
N PRO A 160 10.91 -6.46 -13.06
CA PRO A 160 10.22 -7.65 -13.52
C PRO A 160 11.18 -8.66 -14.16
N GLY A 161 10.94 -9.94 -13.89
CA GLY A 161 11.72 -11.06 -14.37
C GLY A 161 12.68 -11.64 -13.31
N ALA A 162 13.29 -12.77 -13.67
CA ALA A 162 14.15 -13.57 -12.79
C ALA A 162 15.61 -13.10 -12.74
N SER A 163 16.00 -12.16 -13.61
CA SER A 163 17.40 -11.74 -13.76
C SER A 163 17.57 -10.26 -14.09
N ILE A 164 18.75 -9.75 -13.75
CA ILE A 164 19.25 -8.44 -14.17
C ILE A 164 20.70 -8.55 -14.64
N ARG A 165 21.13 -7.59 -15.46
CA ARG A 165 22.55 -7.41 -15.78
C ARG A 165 23.09 -6.15 -15.11
N VAL A 166 24.15 -6.34 -14.34
CA VAL A 166 24.87 -5.28 -13.64
C VAL A 166 26.18 -5.02 -14.36
N THR A 167 26.42 -3.78 -14.77
CA THR A 167 27.71 -3.38 -15.35
C THR A 167 28.34 -2.27 -14.52
N PHE A 168 29.63 -2.41 -14.25
CA PHE A 168 30.44 -1.38 -13.61
C PHE A 168 31.59 -0.99 -14.52
N LYS A 169 31.85 0.31 -14.64
CA LYS A 169 33.00 0.85 -15.34
C LYS A 169 33.65 1.93 -14.49
N SER A 170 34.95 1.80 -14.24
CA SER A 170 35.78 2.89 -13.70
C SER A 170 36.70 3.53 -14.74
N ASP A 171 37.10 4.76 -14.47
CA ASP A 171 38.07 5.53 -15.25
C ASP A 171 39.51 5.37 -14.74
N ASN A 172 40.46 6.19 -15.21
CA ASN A 172 41.87 6.08 -14.84
C ASN A 172 42.32 7.04 -13.73
N ARG A 173 41.40 7.65 -12.99
CA ARG A 173 41.67 8.75 -12.06
C ARG A 173 41.48 8.32 -10.61
N THR A 174 40.28 8.46 -10.07
CA THR A 174 40.00 8.31 -8.64
C THR A 174 39.03 7.18 -8.38
N THR A 175 39.21 6.52 -7.25
CA THR A 175 38.41 5.38 -6.80
C THR A 175 37.74 5.69 -5.47
N ASP A 176 36.67 4.97 -5.16
CA ASP A 176 35.99 5.06 -3.87
C ASP A 176 35.79 3.64 -3.30
N LYS A 177 35.05 3.54 -2.21
CA LYS A 177 34.85 2.34 -1.41
C LYS A 177 34.27 1.17 -2.18
N GLY A 178 33.55 1.43 -3.27
CA GLY A 178 32.84 0.45 -4.06
C GLY A 178 31.37 0.32 -3.67
N VAL A 179 30.68 -0.61 -4.33
CA VAL A 179 29.23 -0.82 -4.21
C VAL A 179 28.91 -2.31 -4.04
N LEU A 180 27.82 -2.58 -3.34
CA LEU A 180 27.16 -3.85 -3.21
C LEU A 180 25.79 -3.78 -3.89
N VAL A 181 25.57 -4.64 -4.88
CA VAL A 181 24.26 -4.90 -5.48
C VAL A 181 23.84 -6.29 -5.05
N SER A 182 22.69 -6.39 -4.39
CA SER A 182 22.07 -7.67 -4.04
C SER A 182 20.67 -7.74 -4.64
N ILE A 183 20.28 -8.94 -5.08
CA ILE A 183 18.92 -9.25 -5.50
C ILE A 183 18.29 -10.26 -4.56
N SER A 184 16.98 -10.13 -4.37
CA SER A 184 16.13 -11.11 -3.68
C SER A 184 14.83 -11.29 -4.43
N GLU A 185 14.19 -12.46 -4.32
CA GLU A 185 12.83 -12.64 -4.85
C GLU A 185 11.90 -11.66 -4.13
N ARG A 186 11.05 -10.96 -4.90
CA ARG A 186 10.05 -10.07 -4.30
C ARG A 186 8.98 -10.91 -3.61
N LEU A 187 8.93 -10.79 -2.28
CA LEU A 187 8.00 -11.56 -1.46
C LEU A 187 6.54 -11.12 -1.72
N PRO A 188 5.57 -12.06 -1.76
CA PRO A 188 4.14 -11.75 -1.88
C PRO A 188 3.64 -10.76 -0.82
N ALA A 189 4.13 -10.88 0.42
CA ALA A 189 3.80 -9.98 1.51
C ALA A 189 4.24 -8.53 1.24
N SER A 190 5.41 -8.34 0.61
CA SER A 190 5.89 -7.00 0.23
C SER A 190 4.98 -6.36 -0.83
N VAL A 191 4.56 -7.14 -1.83
CA VAL A 191 3.62 -6.69 -2.87
C VAL A 191 2.27 -6.32 -2.25
N PHE A 192 1.77 -7.16 -1.34
CA PHE A 192 0.52 -6.91 -0.62
C PHE A 192 0.57 -5.59 0.16
N ASN A 193 1.62 -5.38 0.95
CA ASN A 193 1.79 -4.18 1.78
C ASN A 193 1.97 -2.91 0.94
N GLU A 194 2.63 -3.00 -0.21
CA GLU A 194 2.74 -1.88 -1.14
C GLU A 194 1.37 -1.49 -1.71
N ILE A 195 0.60 -2.47 -2.22
CA ILE A 195 -0.75 -2.23 -2.75
C ILE A 195 -1.66 -1.67 -1.65
N LYS A 196 -1.61 -2.25 -0.44
CA LYS A 196 -2.35 -1.76 0.74
C LYS A 196 -2.00 -0.29 1.03
N THR A 197 -0.72 0.05 1.12
CA THR A 197 -0.28 1.44 1.39
C THR A 197 -0.78 2.41 0.32
N GLN A 198 -0.59 2.08 -0.97
CA GLN A 198 -1.06 2.92 -2.08
C GLN A 198 -2.58 3.06 -2.09
N LEU A 199 -3.32 2.00 -1.72
CA LEU A 199 -4.78 2.02 -1.61
C LEU A 199 -5.24 2.97 -0.50
N LEU A 200 -4.60 2.91 0.68
CA LEU A 200 -4.90 3.80 1.80
C LEU A 200 -4.61 5.27 1.44
N GLU A 201 -3.46 5.55 0.83
CA GLU A 201 -3.09 6.90 0.38
C GLU A 201 -4.07 7.45 -0.67
N THR A 202 -4.41 6.64 -1.67
CA THR A 202 -5.39 6.99 -2.72
C THR A 202 -6.75 7.32 -2.11
N THR A 203 -7.19 6.51 -1.14
CA THR A 203 -8.46 6.72 -0.44
C THR A 203 -8.45 7.99 0.40
N GLU A 204 -7.35 8.24 1.12
CA GLU A 204 -7.20 9.44 1.93
C GLU A 204 -7.19 10.71 1.08
N ASN A 205 -6.55 10.66 -0.10
CA ASN A 205 -6.56 11.76 -1.06
C ASN A 205 -7.97 12.11 -1.55
N ILE A 206 -8.80 11.11 -1.85
CA ILE A 206 -10.22 11.34 -2.21
C ILE A 206 -10.97 12.01 -1.04
N LEU A 207 -10.80 11.51 0.19
CA LEU A 207 -11.54 12.04 1.35
C LEU A 207 -11.11 13.46 1.74
N LYS A 208 -9.83 13.79 1.59
CA LYS A 208 -9.28 15.11 1.95
C LYS A 208 -9.62 16.21 0.95
N GLN A 209 -9.84 15.85 -0.32
CA GLN A 209 -9.93 16.84 -1.38
C GLN A 209 -11.27 17.58 -1.36
N GLY A 210 -11.23 18.90 -1.18
CA GLY A 210 -12.39 19.79 -1.32
C GLY A 210 -13.38 19.82 -0.16
N THR A 211 -13.52 18.75 0.61
CA THR A 211 -14.52 18.64 1.68
C THR A 211 -14.23 19.55 2.87
N LYS A 212 -12.98 19.55 3.36
CA LYS A 212 -12.61 20.26 4.61
C LYS A 212 -12.82 21.78 4.52
N GLU A 213 -12.30 22.42 3.48
CA GLU A 213 -12.43 23.88 3.30
C GLU A 213 -13.89 24.28 3.04
N ALA A 214 -14.60 23.51 2.21
CA ALA A 214 -16.02 23.72 1.95
C ALA A 214 -16.84 23.64 3.24
N TYR A 215 -16.63 22.63 4.09
CA TYR A 215 -17.36 22.50 5.35
C TYR A 215 -17.15 23.68 6.30
N LEU A 216 -15.93 24.20 6.40
CA LEU A 216 -15.63 25.36 7.25
C LEU A 216 -16.39 26.59 6.77
N LYS A 217 -16.24 26.95 5.49
CA LYS A 217 -16.91 28.11 4.88
C LYS A 217 -18.43 28.00 4.92
N ILE A 218 -18.97 26.80 4.71
CA ILE A 218 -20.40 26.52 4.86
C ILE A 218 -20.85 26.74 6.30
N GLY A 219 -20.09 26.24 7.28
CA GLY A 219 -20.38 26.41 8.70
C GLY A 219 -20.43 27.89 9.11
N GLU A 220 -19.45 28.68 8.64
CA GLU A 220 -19.39 30.13 8.85
C GLU A 220 -20.61 30.84 8.25
N ASN A 221 -20.97 30.53 7.00
CA ASN A 221 -22.14 31.11 6.33
C ASN A 221 -23.46 30.74 7.02
N LEU A 222 -23.60 29.51 7.52
CA LEU A 222 -24.77 29.09 8.30
C LEU A 222 -24.89 29.87 9.61
N GLN A 223 -23.77 30.16 10.27
CA GLN A 223 -23.75 30.94 11.50
C GLN A 223 -24.08 32.41 11.25
N LEU A 224 -23.56 32.98 10.16
CA LEU A 224 -23.93 34.31 9.69
C LEU A 224 -25.45 34.39 9.43
N PHE A 225 -26.00 33.42 8.71
CA PHE A 225 -27.44 33.36 8.41
C PHE A 225 -28.31 33.30 9.67
N LYS A 226 -27.94 32.47 10.66
CA LYS A 226 -28.63 32.41 11.97
C LYS A 226 -28.61 33.76 12.69
N THR A 227 -27.49 34.47 12.63
CA THR A 227 -27.31 35.78 13.28
C THR A 227 -28.21 36.83 12.63
N LEU A 228 -28.26 36.87 11.30
CA LEU A 228 -29.16 37.76 10.55
C LEU A 228 -30.63 37.46 10.85
N HIS A 229 -31.02 36.19 10.81
CA HIS A 229 -32.39 35.77 11.13
C HIS A 229 -32.79 36.26 12.52
N ALA A 230 -31.96 36.03 13.54
CA ALA A 230 -32.22 36.50 14.90
C ALA A 230 -32.34 38.03 15.01
N LYS A 231 -31.53 38.79 14.25
CA LYS A 231 -31.65 40.26 14.17
C LYS A 231 -32.97 40.68 13.54
N ILE A 232 -33.32 40.10 12.38
CA ILE A 232 -34.56 40.40 11.66
C ILE A 232 -35.79 40.14 12.54
N THR A 233 -35.82 39.03 13.28
CA THR A 233 -36.95 38.70 14.17
C THR A 233 -37.09 39.69 15.34
N LYS A 234 -36.00 40.31 15.79
CA LYS A 234 -36.02 41.24 16.93
C LYS A 234 -36.26 42.69 16.53
N THR A 235 -35.89 43.06 15.31
CA THR A 235 -35.95 44.45 14.84
C THR A 235 -37.36 44.82 14.36
N GLN A 236 -37.93 45.89 14.92
CA GLN A 236 -39.23 46.41 14.48
C GLN A 236 -39.16 47.17 13.14
N ASN A 237 -38.01 47.82 12.87
CA ASN A 237 -37.77 48.59 11.64
C ASN A 237 -36.75 47.89 10.74
N ILE A 238 -37.24 47.12 9.76
CA ILE A 238 -36.40 46.35 8.82
C ILE A 238 -35.47 47.25 8.00
N ASP A 239 -35.85 48.49 7.71
CA ASP A 239 -35.02 49.41 6.92
C ASP A 239 -33.68 49.71 7.60
N SER A 240 -33.63 49.64 8.94
CA SER A 240 -32.39 49.86 9.71
C SER A 240 -31.35 48.77 9.50
N ILE A 241 -31.74 47.56 9.07
CA ILE A 241 -30.86 46.40 8.93
C ILE A 241 -30.75 45.89 7.49
N ILE A 242 -31.47 46.49 6.53
CA ILE A 242 -31.57 45.99 5.14
C ILE A 242 -30.21 45.94 4.43
N ASN A 243 -29.35 46.93 4.66
CA ASN A 243 -28.01 46.98 4.08
C ASN A 243 -27.11 45.87 4.64
N GLU A 244 -27.22 45.58 5.94
CA GLU A 244 -26.48 44.49 6.58
C GLU A 244 -26.91 43.13 6.01
N VAL A 245 -28.22 42.91 5.90
CA VAL A 245 -28.80 41.68 5.33
C VAL A 245 -28.34 41.49 3.88
N THR A 246 -28.42 42.54 3.07
CA THR A 246 -27.98 42.51 1.66
C THR A 246 -26.50 42.16 1.53
N ALA A 247 -25.64 42.85 2.28
CA ALA A 247 -24.20 42.61 2.24
C ALA A 247 -23.85 41.17 2.65
N ALA A 248 -24.54 40.64 3.66
CA ALA A 248 -24.32 39.28 4.10
C ALA A 248 -24.82 38.23 3.09
N LEU A 249 -25.97 38.44 2.45
CA LEU A 249 -26.45 37.56 1.37
C LEU A 249 -25.49 37.53 0.18
N ILE A 250 -24.95 38.70 -0.24
CA ILE A 250 -23.92 38.78 -1.28
C ILE A 250 -22.65 38.03 -0.86
N SER A 251 -22.22 38.19 0.40
CA SER A 251 -21.06 37.49 0.93
C SER A 251 -21.25 35.96 0.88
N ILE A 252 -22.41 35.45 1.32
CA ILE A 252 -22.76 34.03 1.27
C ILE A 252 -22.79 33.54 -0.19
N ALA A 253 -23.42 34.29 -1.08
CA ALA A 253 -23.48 33.98 -2.51
C ALA A 253 -22.08 33.82 -3.11
N ARG A 254 -21.20 34.79 -2.87
CA ARG A 254 -19.81 34.75 -3.35
C ARG A 254 -19.07 33.53 -2.81
N THR A 255 -19.13 33.27 -1.50
CA THR A 255 -18.47 32.12 -0.88
C THR A 255 -18.96 30.80 -1.46
N TYR A 256 -20.27 30.64 -1.68
CA TYR A 256 -20.82 29.41 -2.27
C TYR A 256 -20.43 29.24 -3.73
N ARG A 257 -20.36 30.33 -4.50
CA ARG A 257 -19.85 30.33 -5.87
C ARG A 257 -18.37 29.94 -5.90
N GLU A 258 -17.54 30.51 -5.02
CA GLU A 258 -16.12 30.16 -4.89
C GLU A 258 -15.89 28.68 -4.55
N ILE A 259 -16.74 28.09 -3.70
CA ILE A 259 -16.67 26.64 -3.42
C ILE A 259 -17.10 25.84 -4.65
N ALA A 260 -18.19 26.23 -5.29
CA ALA A 260 -18.71 25.54 -6.47
C ALA A 260 -17.74 25.56 -7.67
N THR A 261 -16.95 26.62 -7.85
CA THR A 261 -15.93 26.68 -8.92
C THR A 261 -14.77 25.70 -8.70
N MET A 262 -14.64 25.11 -7.51
CA MET A 262 -13.66 24.05 -7.25
C MET A 262 -14.07 22.69 -7.85
N ASP A 263 -15.31 22.55 -8.33
CA ASP A 263 -15.89 21.30 -8.86
C ASP A 263 -14.98 20.60 -9.87
N ALA A 264 -14.65 21.26 -10.98
CA ALA A 264 -13.79 20.69 -12.01
C ALA A 264 -12.43 20.20 -11.46
N LYS A 265 -11.84 20.93 -10.50
CA LYS A 265 -10.57 20.54 -9.87
C LYS A 265 -10.72 19.34 -8.96
N ILE A 266 -11.78 19.30 -8.13
CA ILE A 266 -12.04 18.20 -7.20
C ILE A 266 -12.35 16.92 -7.99
N ILE A 267 -13.23 16.99 -8.98
CA ILE A 267 -13.61 15.85 -9.82
C ILE A 267 -12.42 15.34 -10.63
N ALA A 268 -11.58 16.22 -11.18
CA ALA A 268 -10.35 15.81 -11.86
C ALA A 268 -9.39 15.05 -10.94
N VAL A 269 -9.21 15.50 -9.68
CA VAL A 269 -8.40 14.77 -8.69
C VAL A 269 -9.01 13.41 -8.38
N HIS A 270 -10.32 13.34 -8.14
CA HIS A 270 -11.00 12.07 -7.87
C HIS A 270 -10.85 11.08 -9.03
N GLN A 271 -11.01 11.54 -10.28
CA GLN A 271 -10.83 10.71 -11.46
C GLN A 271 -9.43 10.09 -11.54
N ILE A 272 -8.38 10.90 -11.31
CA ILE A 272 -6.99 10.41 -11.24
C ILE A 272 -6.83 9.36 -10.14
N GLN A 273 -7.43 9.60 -8.96
CA GLN A 273 -7.36 8.62 -7.87
C GLN A 273 -8.11 7.31 -8.22
N PHE A 274 -9.25 7.36 -8.92
CA PHE A 274 -9.94 6.15 -9.38
C PHE A 274 -9.14 5.37 -10.42
N GLU A 275 -8.38 6.04 -11.28
CA GLU A 275 -7.47 5.37 -12.23
C GLU A 275 -6.34 4.63 -11.49
N ILE A 276 -5.74 5.26 -10.47
CA ILE A 276 -4.76 4.60 -9.58
C ILE A 276 -5.41 3.39 -8.90
N TYR A 277 -6.62 3.56 -8.37
CA TYR A 277 -7.39 2.51 -7.71
C TYR A 277 -7.61 1.28 -8.62
N ALA A 278 -8.06 1.51 -9.85
CA ALA A 278 -8.24 0.46 -10.84
C ALA A 278 -6.92 -0.28 -11.15
N GLY A 279 -5.81 0.47 -11.26
CA GLY A 279 -4.47 -0.09 -11.39
C GLY A 279 -4.08 -1.01 -10.22
N LEU A 280 -4.40 -0.61 -8.99
CA LEU A 280 -4.17 -1.41 -7.79
C LEU A 280 -5.01 -2.70 -7.78
N LYS A 281 -6.30 -2.63 -8.14
CA LYS A 281 -7.17 -3.81 -8.28
C LYS A 281 -6.62 -4.81 -9.30
N ASN A 282 -6.16 -4.31 -10.45
CA ASN A 282 -5.57 -5.17 -11.48
C ASN A 282 -4.30 -5.87 -10.98
N LYS A 283 -3.46 -5.19 -10.20
CA LYS A 283 -2.30 -5.81 -9.53
C LYS A 283 -2.73 -6.89 -8.53
N THR A 284 -3.79 -6.66 -7.76
CA THR A 284 -4.37 -7.66 -6.85
C THR A 284 -4.83 -8.91 -7.61
N LEU A 285 -5.63 -8.74 -8.67
CA LEU A 285 -6.11 -9.83 -9.52
C LEU A 285 -4.98 -10.61 -10.18
N TYR A 286 -3.94 -9.91 -10.64
CA TYR A 286 -2.74 -10.54 -11.19
C TYR A 286 -2.09 -11.48 -10.16
N ASN A 287 -1.94 -11.04 -8.91
CA ASN A 287 -1.38 -11.87 -7.85
C ASN A 287 -2.28 -13.07 -7.51
N ILE A 288 -3.60 -12.91 -7.50
CA ILE A 288 -4.55 -14.02 -7.33
C ILE A 288 -4.36 -15.06 -8.44
N SER A 289 -4.36 -14.63 -9.71
CA SER A 289 -4.17 -15.52 -10.87
C SER A 289 -2.82 -16.23 -10.84
N LYS A 290 -1.78 -15.51 -10.45
CA LYS A 290 -0.43 -16.05 -10.29
C LYS A 290 -0.37 -17.15 -9.21
N LEU A 291 -1.00 -16.93 -8.06
CA LEU A 291 -1.10 -17.94 -6.99
C LEU A 291 -1.88 -19.18 -7.45
N GLU A 292 -2.98 -18.99 -8.17
CA GLU A 292 -3.76 -20.09 -8.76
C GLU A 292 -2.90 -20.94 -9.70
N LYS A 293 -2.16 -20.31 -10.62
CA LYS A 293 -1.26 -21.02 -11.54
C LYS A 293 -0.18 -21.81 -10.79
N LYS A 294 0.48 -21.19 -9.80
CA LYS A 294 1.48 -21.89 -8.97
C LYS A 294 0.85 -23.08 -8.24
N LYS A 295 -0.35 -22.92 -7.69
CA LYS A 295 -1.10 -24.00 -7.02
C LYS A 295 -1.38 -25.16 -7.97
N GLN A 296 -1.85 -24.90 -9.19
CA GLN A 296 -2.10 -25.94 -10.19
C GLN A 296 -0.85 -26.72 -10.57
N VAL A 297 0.31 -26.05 -10.71
CA VAL A 297 1.59 -26.72 -10.97
C VAL A 297 1.94 -27.73 -9.86
N TYR A 298 1.75 -27.35 -8.59
CA TYR A 298 2.02 -28.26 -7.47
C TYR A 298 0.98 -29.37 -7.32
N LEU A 299 -0.29 -29.12 -7.69
CA LEU A 299 -1.31 -30.16 -7.76
C LEU A 299 -0.97 -31.22 -8.81
N SER A 300 -0.49 -30.81 -10.00
CA SER A 300 -0.03 -31.75 -11.02
C SER A 300 1.18 -32.58 -10.55
N LYS A 301 2.17 -31.96 -9.90
CA LYS A 301 3.30 -32.69 -9.32
C LYS A 301 2.87 -33.66 -8.22
N LEU A 302 1.90 -33.27 -7.39
CA LEU A 302 1.34 -34.12 -6.35
C LEU A 302 0.68 -35.38 -6.96
N ASP A 303 -0.15 -35.20 -7.97
CA ASP A 303 -0.83 -36.30 -8.69
C ASP A 303 0.17 -37.25 -9.37
N GLU A 304 1.22 -36.69 -10.01
CA GLU A 304 2.29 -37.45 -10.64
C GLU A 304 3.00 -38.37 -9.62
N VAL A 305 3.45 -37.81 -8.48
CA VAL A 305 4.15 -38.57 -7.46
C VAL A 305 3.23 -39.59 -6.79
N GLN A 306 1.95 -39.27 -6.58
CA GLN A 306 0.96 -40.22 -6.07
C GLN A 306 0.76 -41.42 -7.00
N THR A 307 0.71 -41.17 -8.31
CA THR A 307 0.62 -42.22 -9.31
C THR A 307 1.87 -43.10 -9.32
N GLN A 308 3.06 -42.48 -9.24
CA GLN A 308 4.34 -43.21 -9.19
C GLN A 308 4.47 -44.07 -7.93
N LEU A 309 4.00 -43.60 -6.77
CA LEU A 309 4.07 -44.32 -5.50
C LEU A 309 3.45 -45.72 -5.56
N THR A 310 2.39 -45.91 -6.37
CA THR A 310 1.74 -47.22 -6.57
C THR A 310 2.61 -48.24 -7.29
N ARG A 311 3.64 -47.78 -8.01
CA ARG A 311 4.52 -48.61 -8.85
C ARG A 311 5.90 -48.84 -8.23
N ILE A 312 6.29 -48.04 -7.25
CA ILE A 312 7.58 -48.18 -6.58
C ILE A 312 7.50 -49.39 -5.65
N GLU A 313 8.41 -50.34 -5.77
CA GLU A 313 8.51 -51.47 -4.82
C GLU A 313 9.50 -51.18 -3.69
N ASN A 314 10.60 -50.48 -3.99
CA ASN A 314 11.67 -50.17 -3.06
C ASN A 314 11.19 -49.29 -1.90
N THR A 315 11.42 -49.74 -0.66
CA THR A 315 10.97 -49.04 0.57
C THR A 315 11.55 -47.64 0.73
N LEU A 316 12.83 -47.43 0.38
CA LEU A 316 13.46 -46.11 0.50
C LEU A 316 12.88 -45.13 -0.53
N GLU A 317 12.68 -45.57 -1.77
CA GLU A 317 12.06 -44.73 -2.80
C GLU A 317 10.58 -44.41 -2.47
N LYS A 318 9.85 -45.35 -1.86
CA LYS A 318 8.49 -45.06 -1.31
C LYS A 318 8.54 -43.96 -0.25
N GLN A 319 9.50 -44.01 0.67
CA GLN A 319 9.66 -42.98 1.70
C GLN A 319 9.98 -41.60 1.11
N LYS A 320 10.86 -41.54 0.10
CA LYS A 320 11.14 -40.28 -0.62
C LYS A 320 9.90 -39.74 -1.32
N ALA A 321 9.17 -40.58 -2.06
CA ALA A 321 7.93 -40.19 -2.72
C ALA A 321 6.87 -39.71 -1.72
N GLN A 322 6.71 -40.40 -0.58
CA GLN A 322 5.81 -39.97 0.49
C GLN A 322 6.21 -38.60 1.06
N PHE A 323 7.51 -38.37 1.29
CA PHE A 323 8.01 -37.08 1.74
C PHE A 323 7.71 -35.96 0.72
N SER A 324 7.88 -36.23 -0.58
CA SER A 324 7.50 -35.30 -1.65
C SER A 324 6.00 -35.00 -1.68
N ILE A 325 5.15 -36.02 -1.50
CA ILE A 325 3.68 -35.88 -1.41
C ILE A 325 3.31 -34.94 -0.25
N ASP A 326 3.89 -35.15 0.93
CA ASP A 326 3.59 -34.34 2.10
C ASP A 326 4.11 -32.91 1.93
N GLY A 327 5.30 -32.75 1.33
CA GLY A 327 5.84 -31.44 0.94
C GLY A 327 4.93 -30.68 -0.02
N TYR A 328 4.47 -31.32 -1.10
CA TYR A 328 3.58 -30.69 -2.08
C TYR A 328 2.20 -30.37 -1.50
N LYS A 329 1.62 -31.23 -0.66
CA LYS A 329 0.37 -30.92 0.07
C LYS A 329 0.51 -29.66 0.91
N ASN A 330 1.61 -29.53 1.65
CA ASN A 330 1.87 -28.36 2.49
C ASN A 330 2.02 -27.09 1.65
N ILE A 331 2.73 -27.15 0.52
CA ILE A 331 2.86 -26.03 -0.43
C ILE A 331 1.50 -25.62 -1.00
N VAL A 332 0.69 -26.57 -1.46
CA VAL A 332 -0.66 -26.31 -1.99
C VAL A 332 -1.55 -25.66 -0.95
N GLN A 333 -1.53 -26.13 0.30
CA GLN A 333 -2.28 -25.52 1.40
C GLN A 333 -1.84 -24.08 1.69
N SER A 334 -0.53 -23.81 1.71
CA SER A 334 0.00 -22.45 1.90
C SER A 334 -0.41 -21.53 0.75
N LEU A 335 -0.31 -21.97 -0.50
CA LEU A 335 -0.73 -21.20 -1.68
C LEU A 335 -2.23 -20.91 -1.65
N TYR A 336 -3.05 -21.89 -1.24
CA TYR A 336 -4.49 -21.70 -1.05
C TYR A 336 -4.79 -20.65 0.02
N ALA A 337 -4.12 -20.71 1.18
CA ALA A 337 -4.30 -19.73 2.24
C ALA A 337 -3.94 -18.31 1.76
N GLN A 338 -2.83 -18.15 1.04
CA GLN A 338 -2.45 -16.88 0.43
C GLN A 338 -3.50 -16.39 -0.57
N GLN A 339 -3.99 -17.27 -1.45
CA GLN A 339 -5.04 -16.93 -2.41
C GLN A 339 -6.32 -16.43 -1.74
N VAL A 340 -6.74 -17.07 -0.64
CA VAL A 340 -7.91 -16.64 0.14
C VAL A 340 -7.71 -15.23 0.70
N ILE A 341 -6.52 -14.93 1.25
CA ILE A 341 -6.19 -13.59 1.76
C ILE A 341 -6.28 -12.54 0.64
N TRP A 342 -5.65 -12.81 -0.51
CA TRP A 342 -5.69 -11.91 -1.66
C TRP A 342 -7.10 -11.71 -2.21
N THR A 343 -7.91 -12.77 -2.26
CA THR A 343 -9.31 -12.70 -2.70
C THR A 343 -10.14 -11.85 -1.75
N LYS A 344 -9.95 -12.03 -0.43
CA LYS A 344 -10.63 -11.21 0.57
C LYS A 344 -10.24 -9.74 0.44
N PHE A 345 -8.96 -9.46 0.23
CA PHE A 345 -8.48 -8.10 0.01
C PHE A 345 -9.09 -7.47 -1.25
N TYR A 346 -9.22 -8.23 -2.34
CA TYR A 346 -9.92 -7.78 -3.55
C TYR A 346 -11.39 -7.44 -3.30
N GLU A 347 -12.13 -8.28 -2.56
CA GLU A 347 -13.52 -7.98 -2.17
C GLU A 347 -13.64 -6.68 -1.36
N VAL A 348 -12.67 -6.42 -0.47
CA VAL A 348 -12.62 -5.16 0.28
C VAL A 348 -12.38 -3.98 -0.66
N GLN A 349 -11.53 -4.14 -1.68
CA GLN A 349 -11.33 -3.11 -2.72
C GLN A 349 -12.63 -2.81 -3.50
N GLU A 350 -13.37 -3.82 -3.96
CA GLU A 350 -14.65 -3.60 -4.66
C GLU A 350 -15.66 -2.81 -3.83
N ASN A 351 -15.81 -3.17 -2.55
CA ASN A 351 -16.73 -2.49 -1.64
C ASN A 351 -16.29 -1.04 -1.39
N LEU A 352 -14.99 -0.83 -1.17
CA LEU A 352 -14.44 0.49 -0.90
C LEU A 352 -14.57 1.41 -2.13
N GLU A 353 -14.30 0.92 -3.35
CA GLU A 353 -14.50 1.66 -4.60
C GLU A 353 -15.93 2.15 -4.76
N THR A 354 -16.91 1.27 -4.52
CA THR A 354 -18.34 1.61 -4.58
C THR A 354 -18.67 2.75 -3.60
N LYS A 355 -18.13 2.69 -2.38
CA LYS A 355 -18.33 3.73 -1.36
C LYS A 355 -17.64 5.04 -1.75
N LEU A 356 -16.46 5.00 -2.34
CA LEU A 356 -15.74 6.18 -2.81
C LEU A 356 -16.46 6.85 -3.99
N HIS A 357 -17.00 6.09 -4.94
CA HIS A 357 -17.83 6.64 -6.01
C HIS A 357 -19.07 7.33 -5.45
N SER A 358 -19.78 6.69 -4.53
CA SER A 358 -20.94 7.32 -3.87
C SER A 358 -20.55 8.60 -3.12
N HIS A 359 -19.42 8.61 -2.43
CA HIS A 359 -18.89 9.80 -1.75
C HIS A 359 -18.59 10.93 -2.75
N SER A 360 -17.90 10.63 -3.84
CA SER A 360 -17.59 11.60 -4.91
C SER A 360 -18.86 12.19 -5.53
N GLN A 361 -19.87 11.37 -5.82
CA GLN A 361 -21.16 11.82 -6.37
C GLN A 361 -21.91 12.74 -5.39
N LYS A 362 -21.84 12.47 -4.08
CA LYS A 362 -22.44 13.34 -3.07
C LYS A 362 -21.74 14.70 -3.00
N ILE A 363 -20.41 14.73 -3.18
CA ILE A 363 -19.64 15.98 -3.25
C ILE A 363 -20.05 16.77 -4.50
N GLU A 364 -20.11 16.12 -5.66
CA GLU A 364 -20.55 16.75 -6.91
C GLU A 364 -21.95 17.38 -6.75
N LEU A 365 -22.90 16.62 -6.17
CA LEU A 365 -24.24 17.12 -5.87
C LEU A 365 -24.23 18.33 -4.92
N LEU A 366 -23.39 18.30 -3.87
CA LEU A 366 -23.22 19.42 -2.95
C LEU A 366 -22.72 20.66 -3.68
N LEU A 367 -21.70 20.54 -4.54
CA LEU A 367 -21.12 21.65 -5.29
C LEU A 367 -22.15 22.24 -6.28
N HIS A 368 -22.94 21.40 -6.94
CA HIS A 368 -24.04 21.84 -7.78
C HIS A 368 -25.09 22.64 -6.98
N ILE A 369 -25.52 22.14 -5.82
CA ILE A 369 -26.48 22.83 -4.95
C ILE A 369 -25.93 24.16 -4.44
N LEU A 370 -24.64 24.23 -4.09
CA LEU A 370 -23.98 25.48 -3.70
C LEU A 370 -23.99 26.51 -4.84
N ASN A 371 -23.76 26.07 -6.07
CA ASN A 371 -23.84 26.94 -7.25
C ASN A 371 -25.25 27.55 -7.39
N ILE A 372 -26.29 26.73 -7.34
CA ILE A 372 -27.69 27.20 -7.43
C ILE A 372 -28.03 28.11 -6.25
N ASN A 373 -27.68 27.74 -5.02
CA ASN A 373 -27.91 28.56 -3.84
C ASN A 373 -27.18 29.90 -3.91
N SER A 374 -25.99 29.95 -4.52
CA SER A 374 -25.28 31.22 -4.72
C SER A 374 -26.11 32.21 -5.53
N GLN A 375 -26.76 31.74 -6.59
CA GLN A 375 -27.62 32.56 -7.45
C GLN A 375 -28.88 32.99 -6.69
N ILE A 376 -29.49 32.07 -5.93
CA ILE A 376 -30.66 32.38 -5.10
C ILE A 376 -30.33 33.49 -4.08
N TYR A 377 -29.20 33.40 -3.39
CA TYR A 377 -28.79 34.42 -2.42
C TYR A 377 -28.48 35.78 -3.09
N GLU A 378 -27.86 35.78 -4.26
CA GLU A 378 -27.63 36.97 -5.06
C GLU A 378 -28.95 37.64 -5.48
N GLN A 379 -29.92 36.86 -5.99
CA GLN A 379 -31.25 37.39 -6.32
C GLN A 379 -32.02 37.88 -5.09
N SER A 380 -31.88 37.19 -3.96
CA SER A 380 -32.49 37.60 -2.70
C SER A 380 -31.91 38.93 -2.20
N ALA A 381 -30.60 39.15 -2.36
CA ALA A 381 -29.96 40.42 -2.08
C ALA A 381 -30.49 41.53 -2.99
N ASN A 382 -30.64 41.27 -4.30
CA ASN A 382 -31.23 42.22 -5.24
C ASN A 382 -32.67 42.60 -4.87
N VAL A 383 -33.49 41.63 -4.47
CA VAL A 383 -34.86 41.87 -4.01
C VAL A 383 -34.90 42.66 -2.69
N ALA A 384 -33.98 42.36 -1.76
CA ALA A 384 -33.85 43.11 -0.50
C ALA A 384 -33.54 44.60 -0.76
N LEU A 385 -32.69 44.90 -1.74
CA LEU A 385 -32.40 46.28 -2.17
C LEU A 385 -33.63 47.00 -2.74
N LEU A 386 -34.57 46.28 -3.36
CA LEU A 386 -35.82 46.82 -3.91
C LEU A 386 -36.91 47.08 -2.84
N ARG A 387 -36.56 46.97 -1.54
CA ARG A 387 -37.34 47.41 -0.36
C ARG A 387 -38.71 46.78 -0.10
N LYS A 388 -39.20 45.82 -0.89
CA LYS A 388 -40.62 45.38 -0.83
C LYS A 388 -40.96 43.97 -0.30
N SER A 389 -40.01 43.06 -0.03
CA SER A 389 -40.37 41.68 0.43
C SER A 389 -39.36 40.89 1.28
N THR A 390 -38.45 41.55 2.00
CA THR A 390 -37.29 40.92 2.67
C THR A 390 -37.63 39.77 3.64
N VAL A 391 -38.77 39.85 4.35
CA VAL A 391 -39.16 38.85 5.37
C VAL A 391 -39.64 37.54 4.73
N LEU A 392 -40.41 37.60 3.64
CA LEU A 392 -40.91 36.41 2.94
C LEU A 392 -39.77 35.65 2.26
N THR A 393 -38.83 36.39 1.65
CA THR A 393 -37.68 35.80 0.98
C THR A 393 -36.78 35.05 1.97
N LEU A 394 -36.47 35.64 3.14
CA LEU A 394 -35.64 34.97 4.14
C LEU A 394 -36.31 33.75 4.76
N ASN A 395 -37.60 33.79 5.07
CA ASN A 395 -38.33 32.65 5.63
C ASN A 395 -38.35 31.44 4.69
N ASN A 396 -38.41 31.68 3.38
CA ASN A 396 -38.33 30.62 2.38
C ASN A 396 -36.90 30.05 2.22
N LEU A 397 -35.86 30.86 2.46
CA LEU A 397 -34.45 30.41 2.45
C LEU A 397 -34.08 29.56 3.66
N THR A 398 -34.79 29.69 4.79
CA THR A 398 -34.54 28.92 6.01
C THR A 398 -34.81 27.42 5.83
N ASN A 399 -35.60 27.04 4.81
CA ASN A 399 -36.01 25.67 4.51
C ASN A 399 -34.92 24.83 3.79
N SER A 400 -33.66 25.01 4.20
CA SER A 400 -32.44 24.36 3.68
C SER A 400 -32.28 22.89 4.10
N THR A 401 -33.38 22.17 4.34
CA THR A 401 -33.37 20.77 4.82
C THR A 401 -32.56 19.85 3.91
N GLY A 402 -32.64 20.03 2.59
CA GLY A 402 -31.87 19.26 1.61
C GLY A 402 -30.36 19.41 1.76
N PHE A 403 -29.88 20.64 2.01
CA PHE A 403 -28.45 20.94 2.17
C PHE A 403 -27.85 20.31 3.43
N LYS A 404 -28.55 20.46 4.57
CA LYS A 404 -28.14 19.83 5.84
C LYS A 404 -28.12 18.31 5.73
N LYS A 405 -29.07 17.72 5.01
CA LYS A 405 -29.13 16.29 4.76
C LYS A 405 -27.91 15.80 3.97
N ILE A 406 -27.54 16.45 2.87
CA ILE A 406 -26.38 16.05 2.05
C ILE A 406 -25.08 16.14 2.84
N ILE A 407 -24.88 17.21 3.62
CA ILE A 407 -23.71 17.32 4.51
C ILE A 407 -23.67 16.18 5.53
N ALA A 408 -24.82 15.82 6.12
CA ALA A 408 -24.91 14.68 7.03
C ALA A 408 -24.59 13.37 6.30
N ASP A 409 -25.11 13.17 5.10
CA ASP A 409 -24.90 11.97 4.28
C ASP A 409 -23.43 11.82 3.82
N ILE A 410 -22.71 12.93 3.58
CA ILE A 410 -21.28 12.90 3.29
C ILE A 410 -20.50 12.55 4.56
N ARG A 411 -20.81 13.15 5.71
CA ARG A 411 -20.17 12.81 6.99
C ARG A 411 -20.35 11.34 7.37
N VAL A 412 -21.57 10.81 7.21
CA VAL A 412 -21.85 9.38 7.41
C VAL A 412 -20.99 8.54 6.47
N SER A 413 -20.92 8.92 5.18
CA SER A 413 -20.07 8.25 4.20
C SER A 413 -18.59 8.25 4.60
N GLU A 414 -18.06 9.39 5.09
CA GLU A 414 -16.68 9.50 5.57
C GLU A 414 -16.42 8.60 6.78
N THR A 415 -17.38 8.51 7.72
CA THR A 415 -17.29 7.62 8.88
C THR A 415 -17.30 6.15 8.45
N GLU A 416 -18.20 5.76 7.56
CA GLU A 416 -18.25 4.39 7.01
C GLU A 416 -16.92 4.03 6.32
N ILE A 417 -16.39 4.93 5.48
CA ILE A 417 -15.11 4.69 4.79
C ILE A 417 -13.96 4.55 5.79
N LYS A 418 -13.90 5.38 6.84
CA LYS A 418 -12.88 5.25 7.90
C LYS A 418 -12.94 3.90 8.62
N GLN A 419 -14.14 3.40 8.92
CA GLN A 419 -14.30 2.07 9.51
C GLN A 419 -13.77 0.96 8.59
N TRP A 420 -13.95 1.09 7.27
CA TRP A 420 -13.36 0.17 6.30
C TRP A 420 -11.83 0.28 6.22
N LEU A 421 -11.26 1.49 6.34
CA LEU A 421 -9.81 1.68 6.42
C LEU A 421 -9.22 0.97 7.64
N GLU A 422 -9.88 1.05 8.80
CA GLU A 422 -9.48 0.32 10.01
C GLU A 422 -9.52 -1.21 9.79
N GLN A 423 -10.50 -1.73 9.05
CA GLN A 423 -10.55 -3.16 8.70
C GLN A 423 -9.40 -3.58 7.79
N ILE A 424 -9.06 -2.74 6.80
CA ILE A 424 -7.90 -2.97 5.90
C ILE A 424 -6.60 -2.99 6.72
N GLU A 425 -6.45 -2.07 7.67
CA GLU A 425 -5.31 -2.06 8.58
C GLU A 425 -5.22 -3.36 9.39
N GLN A 426 -6.33 -3.82 9.96
CA GLN A 426 -6.43 -5.04 10.77
C GLN A 426 -6.18 -6.34 9.99
N THR A 427 -6.30 -6.33 8.66
CA THR A 427 -6.07 -7.54 7.83
C THR A 427 -4.62 -8.06 7.98
N GLU A 428 -3.70 -7.21 8.45
CA GLU A 428 -2.30 -7.54 8.76
C GLU A 428 -2.13 -8.54 9.92
N LEU A 429 -3.07 -8.54 10.88
CA LEU A 429 -3.04 -9.45 12.03
C LEU A 429 -3.37 -10.89 11.64
N MET A 430 -4.02 -11.11 10.49
CA MET A 430 -4.31 -12.45 9.97
C MET A 430 -3.18 -13.02 9.11
N VAL A 431 -2.21 -12.20 8.69
CA VAL A 431 -1.05 -12.65 7.90
C VAL A 431 0.13 -13.03 8.81
N ASN A 432 0.23 -12.40 9.98
CA ASN A 432 1.33 -12.59 10.94
C ASN A 432 0.95 -13.45 12.16
N GLY A 433 -0.27 -13.95 12.22
CA GLY A 433 -0.75 -14.90 13.24
C GLY A 433 -1.40 -16.08 12.56
#